data_AF-A0A1M6QEH0-F1
#
_entry.id   AF-A0A1M6QEH0-F1
#
_cell.length_a   1.000
_cell.length_b   1.000
_cell.length_c   1.000
_cell.angle_alpha   90.00
_cell.angle_beta   90.00
_cell.angle_gamma   90.00
#
_symmetry.space_group_name_H-M   'P 1'
#
loop_
_entity.id
_entity.type
_entity.pdbx_description
1 polymer ?
#
loop_
_entity_poly.entity_id
_entity_poly.type
_entity_poly.pdbx_seq_one_letter_code
_entity_poly.pdbx_strand_id
1 'polypeptide(L)' 'MNILIDQDIAHISRVMRLSSYGELGDPHLSTHYWRQRLNALLDYDHLTQAQLRAVDGLLLELDELTDDSPY' A
#
# COMPACT_ATOMS: atom_id res chain seq x y z
N MET A 1 -3.72 -18.67 9.09
CA MET A 1 -2.57 -18.03 8.41
C MET A 1 -2.89 -17.96 6.92
N ASN A 2 -3.44 -16.85 6.45
CA ASN A 2 -3.86 -16.72 5.04
C ASN A 2 -2.68 -16.17 4.23
N ILE A 3 -1.79 -17.09 3.80
CA ILE A 3 -0.55 -16.80 3.06
C ILE A 3 -0.77 -15.96 1.80
N LEU A 4 -1.97 -16.01 1.19
CA LEU A 4 -2.32 -15.23 0.00
C LEU A 4 -2.41 -13.75 0.30
N ILE A 5 -3.05 -13.37 1.41
CA ILE A 5 -3.20 -11.97 1.80
C ILE A 5 -1.86 -11.37 2.24
N ASP A 6 -1.03 -12.15 2.93
CA ASP A 6 0.32 -11.71 3.29
C ASP A 6 1.18 -11.44 2.05
N GLN A 7 1.11 -12.34 1.06
CA GLN A 7 1.74 -12.13 -0.25
C GLN A 7 1.15 -10.93 -1.00
N ASP A 8 -0.16 -10.72 -0.95
CA ASP A 8 -0.82 -9.59 -1.61
C ASP A 8 -0.38 -8.25 -0.99
N ILE A 9 -0.31 -8.16 0.33
CA ILE A 9 0.21 -6.99 1.05
C ILE A 9 1.69 -6.75 0.71
N ALA A 10 2.52 -7.79 0.75
CA ALA A 10 3.94 -7.67 0.39
C ALA A 10 4.14 -7.28 -1.09
N HIS A 11 3.29 -7.80 -1.97
CA HIS A 11 3.28 -7.47 -3.39
C HIS A 11 2.88 -6.02 -3.62
N ILE A 12 1.77 -5.57 -3.01
CA ILE A 12 1.29 -4.18 -3.09
C ILE A 12 2.34 -3.20 -2.55
N SER A 13 2.95 -3.50 -1.40
CA SER A 13 4.04 -2.70 -0.83
C SER A 13 5.18 -2.50 -1.83
N ARG A 14 5.60 -3.60 -2.47
CA ARG A 14 6.73 -3.57 -3.39
C ARG A 14 6.42 -2.83 -4.68
N VAL A 15 5.24 -3.09 -5.27
CA VAL A 15 4.80 -2.40 -6.50
C VAL A 15 4.55 -0.92 -6.23
N MET A 16 3.97 -0.57 -5.08
CA MET A 16 3.81 0.82 -4.64
C MET A 16 5.15 1.54 -4.59
N ARG A 17 6.13 1.03 -3.83
CA ARG A 17 7.47 1.67 -3.74
C ARG A 17 8.13 1.78 -5.11
N LEU A 18 8.11 0.73 -5.91
CA LEU A 18 8.68 0.75 -7.26
C LEU A 18 7.98 1.76 -8.20
N SER A 19 6.69 2.02 -7.99
CA SER A 19 5.95 3.06 -8.71
C SER A 19 6.36 4.46 -8.22
N SER A 20 6.53 4.65 -6.91
CA SER A 20 6.97 5.91 -6.29
C SER A 20 8.39 6.32 -6.73
N TYR A 21 9.29 5.36 -6.90
CA TYR A 21 10.65 5.60 -7.41
C TYR A 21 10.71 5.80 -8.94
N GLY A 22 9.57 5.72 -9.65
CA GLY A 22 9.49 5.92 -11.09
C GLY A 22 10.02 4.76 -11.95
N GLU A 23 10.45 3.65 -11.34
CA GLU A 23 10.96 2.47 -12.05
C GLU A 23 9.86 1.66 -12.74
N LEU A 24 8.62 1.73 -12.25
CA LEU A 24 7.45 1.08 -12.87
C LEU A 24 6.49 2.08 -13.51
N GLY A 25 6.95 3.30 -13.82
CA GLY A 25 6.17 4.48 -14.22
C GLY A 25 5.13 4.24 -15.31
N ASP A 26 3.98 3.69 -14.91
CA ASP A 26 2.73 3.80 -15.65
C ASP A 26 1.99 5.01 -15.07
N PRO A 27 1.74 6.06 -15.88
CA PRO A 27 1.19 7.33 -15.40
C PRO A 27 -0.23 7.22 -14.79
N HIS A 28 -0.87 6.06 -14.86
CA HIS A 28 -2.19 5.81 -14.27
C HIS A 28 -2.16 5.42 -12.78
N LEU A 29 -0.99 5.08 -12.21
CA LEU A 29 -0.87 4.65 -10.81
C LEU A 29 -0.50 5.82 -9.89
N SER A 30 -1.42 6.78 -9.71
CA SER A 30 -1.25 7.83 -8.68
C SER A 30 -1.38 7.25 -7.27
N THR A 31 -0.74 7.90 -6.29
CA THR A 31 -0.86 7.61 -4.86
C THR A 31 -2.30 7.34 -4.41
N HIS A 32 -3.24 8.13 -4.92
CA HIS A 32 -4.66 8.01 -4.57
C HIS A 32 -5.25 6.62 -4.88
N TYR A 33 -4.82 5.99 -5.98
CA TYR A 33 -5.23 4.63 -6.34
C TYR A 33 -4.75 3.59 -5.32
N TRP A 34 -3.51 3.69 -4.86
CA TRP A 34 -2.96 2.79 -3.84
C TRP A 34 -3.67 2.93 -2.50
N ARG A 35 -3.99 4.17 -2.09
CA ARG A 35 -4.78 4.45 -0.89
C ARG A 35 -6.16 3.80 -0.95
N GLN A 36 -6.82 3.86 -2.10
CA GLN A 36 -8.10 3.22 -2.31
C GLN A 36 -7.97 1.69 -2.27
N ARG A 37 -6.91 1.12 -2.86
CA ARG A 37 -6.68 -0.33 -2.87
C ARG A 37 -6.34 -0.88 -1.48
N LEU A 38 -5.55 -0.15 -0.68
CA LEU A 38 -5.24 -0.50 0.72
C LEU A 38 -6.51 -0.46 1.58
N ASN A 39 -7.39 0.53 1.40
CA ASN A 39 -8.69 0.57 2.07
C ASN A 39 -9.61 -0.58 1.66
N ALA A 40 -9.62 -0.97 0.38
CA ALA A 40 -10.39 -2.14 -0.07
C ALA A 40 -9.85 -3.45 0.53
N LEU A 41 -8.55 -3.54 0.82
CA LEU A 41 -7.98 -4.64 1.58
C LEU A 41 -8.46 -4.63 3.03
N LEU A 42 -8.50 -3.46 3.69
CA LEU A 42 -9.04 -3.31 5.05
C LEU A 42 -10.52 -3.74 5.17
N ASP A 43 -11.29 -3.62 4.09
CA ASP A 43 -12.68 -4.05 4.02
C ASP A 43 -12.85 -5.59 4.01
N TYR A 44 -11.78 -6.37 3.85
CA TYR A 44 -11.87 -7.82 3.97
C TYR A 44 -12.13 -8.26 5.43
N ASP A 45 -13.27 -8.94 5.63
CA ASP A 45 -13.81 -9.40 6.93
C ASP A 45 -12.86 -10.31 7.74
N HIS A 46 -11.83 -10.91 7.10
CA HIS A 46 -10.95 -11.92 7.71
C HIS A 46 -9.48 -11.47 7.86
N LEU A 47 -9.22 -10.17 7.96
CA LEU A 47 -7.88 -9.69 8.24
C LEU A 47 -7.45 -10.00 9.68
N THR A 48 -6.25 -10.53 9.81
CA THR A 48 -5.58 -10.69 11.10
C THR A 48 -4.94 -9.37 11.54
N GLN A 49 -4.71 -9.19 12.84
CA GLN A 49 -4.03 -7.98 13.35
C GLN A 49 -2.66 -7.72 12.71
N ALA A 50 -1.92 -8.77 12.35
CA ALA A 50 -0.64 -8.62 11.66
C ALA A 50 -0.81 -7.97 10.27
N GLN A 51 -1.87 -8.35 9.55
CA GLN A 51 -2.19 -7.82 8.22
C GLN A 51 -2.72 -6.39 8.31
N LEU A 52 -3.59 -6.10 9.28
CA LEU A 52 -4.02 -4.73 9.58
C LEU A 52 -2.83 -3.82 9.84
N ARG A 53 -1.91 -4.24 10.73
CA ARG A 53 -0.71 -3.47 11.06
C ARG A 53 0.22 -3.27 9.86
N ALA A 54 0.34 -4.27 8.98
CA ALA A 54 1.11 -4.14 7.76
C ALA A 54 0.48 -3.12 6.79
N VAL A 55 -0.85 -3.17 6.60
CA VAL A 55 -1.59 -2.23 5.75
C VAL A 55 -1.53 -0.80 6.30
N ASP A 56 -1.68 -0.61 7.62
CA ASP A 56 -1.55 0.69 8.29
C ASP A 56 -0.16 1.31 8.07
N GLY A 57 0.90 0.51 8.21
CA GLY A 57 2.27 0.96 7.94
C GLY A 57 2.48 1.39 6.48
N LEU A 58 1.86 0.68 5.53
CA LEU A 58 1.92 1.06 4.11
C LEU A 58 1.15 2.35 3.81
N LEU A 59 0.01 2.57 4.46
CA LEU A 59 -0.73 3.83 4.34
C LEU A 59 0.09 5.01 4.85
N LEU A 60 0.83 4.83 5.95
CA LEU A 60 1.74 5.85 6.49
C LEU A 60 2.87 6.16 5.51
N GLU A 61 3.57 5.13 5.00
CA GLU A 61 4.65 5.32 4.01
C GLU A 61 4.13 6.01 2.74
N LEU A 62 2.91 5.68 2.31
CA LEU A 62 2.28 6.28 1.13
C LEU A 62 1.99 7.78 1.36
N ASP A 63 1.54 8.14 2.55
CA ASP A 63 1.33 9.53 2.96
C ASP A 63 2.67 10.29 3.00
N GLU A 64 3.72 9.72 3.61
CA GLU A 64 5.07 10.31 3.63
C GLU A 64 5.69 10.51 2.24
N LEU A 65 5.45 9.59 1.29
CA LEU A 65 5.95 9.70 -0.08
C LEU A 65 5.20 10.75 -0.91
N THR A 66 4.01 11.16 -0.48
CA THR A 66 3.13 12.08 -1.22
C THR A 66 3.06 13.45 -0.57
N ASP A 67 3.24 13.48 0.74
CA ASP A 67 3.54 14.67 1.54
C ASP A 67 5.01 15.04 1.28
N ASP A 68 5.29 15.54 0.08
CA ASP A 68 6.47 16.38 -0.20
C ASP A 68 6.24 17.73 0.50
N SER A 69 6.10 17.72 1.83
CA SER A 69 5.88 18.91 2.63
C SER A 69 7.20 19.26 3.33
N PRO A 70 7.95 20.25 2.83
CA PRO A 70 9.14 20.75 3.50
C PRO A 70 8.71 21.69 4.64
N TYR A 71 8.29 21.13 5.77
CA TYR A 71 8.13 21.89 7.02
C TYR A 71 8.94 21.26 8.16
#